data_AF-A0A497GHA3-F1
#
_entry.id   AF-A0A497GHA3-F1
#
_cell.length_a   1.000
_cell.length_b   1.000
_cell.length_c   1.000
_cell.angle_alpha   90.00
_cell.angle_beta   90.00
_cell.angle_gamma   90.00
#
_symmetry.space_group_name_H-M   'P 1'
#
loop_
_entity.id
_entity.type
_entity.pdbx_description
1 polymer ?
#
loop_
_entity_poly.entity_id
_entity_poly.type
_entity_poly.pdbx_seq_one_letter_code
_entity_poly.pdbx_strand_id
1 'polypeptide(L)'
;MYLKIFFENLGECILYITQKDFFEEIIKHLPIESEISVDRETISFKVDISYCGKHVVDRAFSGIVGFSEKSKEIILFFGESQPR
;
A
#
# COMPACT_ATOMS: atom_id res chain seq x y z
N MET A 1 -8.50 -8.42 5.76
CA MET A 1 -7.29 -9.26 5.90
C MET A 1 -6.19 -8.43 6.54
N TYR A 2 -5.32 -9.03 7.35
CA TYR A 2 -4.13 -8.34 7.86
C TYR A 2 -2.92 -8.67 6.98
N LEU A 3 -2.23 -7.66 6.48
CA LEU A 3 -0.94 -7.80 5.79
C LEU A 3 0.17 -7.34 6.73
N LYS A 4 1.19 -8.17 6.88
CA LYS A 4 2.37 -7.83 7.67
C LYS A 4 3.50 -7.42 6.74
N ILE A 5 4.05 -6.24 6.95
CA ILE A 5 5.21 -5.71 6.24
C ILE A 5 6.39 -5.76 7.20
N PHE A 6 7.49 -6.33 6.73
CA PHE A 6 8.76 -6.33 7.43
C PHE A 6 9.70 -5.34 6.73
N PHE A 7 10.19 -4.37 7.48
CA PHE A 7 11.22 -3.45 7.02
C PHE A 7 12.57 -3.91 7.57
N GLU A 8 13.50 -4.22 6.68
CA GLU A 8 14.83 -4.66 7.10
C GLU A 8 15.46 -3.65 8.06
N ASN A 9 15.86 -4.13 9.25
CA ASN A 9 16.55 -3.36 10.28
C ASN A 9 15.77 -2.16 10.87
N LEU A 10 14.46 -2.02 10.59
CA LEU A 10 13.64 -0.91 11.08
C LEU A 10 12.44 -1.37 11.91
N GLY A 11 11.83 -2.51 11.58
CA GLY A 11 10.70 -3.06 12.32
C GLY A 11 9.60 -3.64 11.43
N GLU A 12 8.39 -3.69 11.95
CA GLU A 12 7.23 -4.24 11.24
C GLU A 12 6.02 -3.30 11.29
N CYS A 13 5.18 -3.38 10.25
CA CYS A 13 3.91 -2.68 10.16
C CYS A 13 2.81 -3.68 9.81
N ILE A 14 1.64 -3.51 10.42
CA ILE A 14 0.46 -4.32 10.13
C ILE A 14 -0.58 -3.43 9.46
N LEU A 15 -0.95 -3.81 8.24
CA LEU A 15 -2.02 -3.16 7.49
C LEU A 15 -3.32 -3.96 7.63
N TYR A 16 -4.43 -3.25 7.84
CA TYR A 16 -5.75 -3.84 7.76
C TYR A 16 -6.40 -3.49 6.42
N ILE A 17 -6.57 -4.51 5.56
CA ILE A 17 -7.18 -4.36 4.24
C ILE A 17 -8.65 -4.76 4.30
N THR A 18 -9.53 -3.86 3.88
CA THR A 18 -10.99 -4.07 3.88
C THR A 18 -11.54 -4.53 2.53
N GLN A 19 -10.83 -4.23 1.44
CA GLN A 19 -11.24 -4.56 0.06
C GLN A 19 -11.04 -6.05 -0.23
N LYS A 20 -12.15 -6.75 -0.50
CA LYS A 20 -12.17 -8.20 -0.69
C LYS A 20 -11.40 -8.65 -1.93
N ASP A 21 -11.71 -8.00 -3.04
CA ASP A 21 -11.11 -8.23 -4.36
C ASP A 21 -9.59 -7.99 -4.36
N PHE A 22 -9.14 -6.93 -3.66
CA PHE A 22 -7.71 -6.67 -3.50
C PHE A 22 -7.01 -7.80 -2.76
N PHE A 23 -7.56 -8.25 -1.62
CA PHE A 23 -6.88 -9.27 -0.83
C PHE A 23 -6.84 -10.62 -1.56
N GLU A 24 -7.90 -10.97 -2.30
CA GLU A 24 -7.96 -12.20 -3.11
C GLU A 24 -6.90 -12.20 -4.21
N GLU A 25 -6.54 -11.03 -4.73
CA GLU A 25 -5.48 -10.91 -5.71
C GLU A 25 -4.09 -10.96 -5.07
N ILE A 26 -3.80 -10.11 -4.08
CA ILE A 26 -2.46 -10.01 -3.51
C ILE A 26 -1.97 -11.30 -2.85
N ILE A 27 -2.87 -12.09 -2.24
CA ILE A 27 -2.50 -13.34 -1.56
C ILE A 27 -1.87 -14.37 -2.50
N LYS A 28 -2.17 -14.30 -3.80
CA LYS A 28 -1.59 -15.20 -4.82
C LYS A 28 -0.10 -14.93 -5.06
N HIS A 29 0.37 -13.75 -4.68
CA HIS A 29 1.73 -13.27 -4.94
C HIS A 29 2.59 -13.18 -3.67
N LEU A 30 2.00 -13.39 -2.48
CA LEU A 30 2.75 -13.36 -1.22
C LEU A 30 3.63 -14.61 -1.06
N PRO A 31 4.83 -14.49 -0.46
CA PRO A 31 5.47 -13.26 0.03
C PRO A 31 6.07 -12.42 -1.12
N ILE A 32 6.11 -11.09 -0.94
CA ILE A 32 6.67 -10.14 -1.91
C ILE A 32 7.85 -9.42 -1.26
N GLU A 33 9.03 -9.52 -1.89
CA GLU A 33 10.16 -8.65 -1.60
C GLU A 33 10.12 -7.44 -2.53
N SER A 34 10.32 -6.24 -1.98
CA SER A 34 10.19 -4.98 -2.72
C SER A 34 11.04 -3.90 -2.12
N GLU A 35 11.64 -3.07 -2.96
CA GLU A 35 12.31 -1.86 -2.53
C GLU A 35 11.26 -0.81 -2.12
N ILE A 36 11.51 -0.16 -0.98
CA ILE A 36 10.67 0.93 -0.50
C ILE A 36 11.13 2.25 -1.12
N SER A 37 10.17 3.06 -1.55
CA SER A 37 10.39 4.46 -1.88
C SER A 37 9.75 5.33 -0.80
N VAL A 38 10.44 6.38 -0.40
CA VAL A 38 9.94 7.35 0.59
C VAL A 38 9.87 8.71 -0.08
N ASP A 39 8.68 9.29 -0.14
CA ASP A 39 8.47 10.66 -0.60
C ASP A 39 7.61 11.42 0.41
N ARG A 40 8.17 12.49 0.97
CA ARG A 40 7.58 13.30 2.04
C ARG A 40 7.05 12.43 3.19
N GLU A 41 5.73 12.33 3.31
CA GLU A 41 5.02 11.59 4.35
C GLU A 41 4.30 10.35 3.78
N THR A 42 4.90 9.75 2.74
CA THR A 42 4.45 8.51 2.13
C THR A 42 5.58 7.50 2.00
N ILE A 43 5.23 6.23 2.19
CA ILE A 43 6.06 5.07 1.86
C ILE A 43 5.32 4.31 0.77
N SER A 44 5.97 4.01 -0.34
CA SER A 44 5.41 3.13 -1.36
C SER A 44 6.32 1.95 -1.65
N PHE A 45 5.73 0.84 -2.09
CA PHE A 45 6.46 -0.35 -2.50
C PHE A 45 5.68 -1.11 -3.56
N LYS A 46 6.40 -1.68 -4.53
CA LYS A 46 5.82 -2.39 -5.67
C LYS A 46 5.35 -3.78 -5.27
N VAL A 47 4.17 -4.15 -5.74
CA VAL A 47 3.61 -5.50 -5.57
C VAL A 47 3.29 -6.18 -6.90
N ASP A 48 3.35 -5.44 -8.02
CA ASP A 48 3.14 -5.91 -9.40
C ASP A 48 1.84 -6.71 -9.66
N ILE A 49 0.81 -6.51 -8.83
CA ILE A 49 -0.49 -7.14 -9.01
C ILE A 49 -1.38 -6.36 -9.98
N SER A 50 -2.26 -7.07 -10.67
CA SER A 50 -3.28 -6.48 -11.54
C SER A 50 -4.59 -6.31 -10.77
N TYR A 51 -4.79 -5.13 -10.18
CA TYR A 51 -6.00 -4.78 -9.45
C TYR A 51 -6.59 -3.47 -9.97
N CYS A 52 -7.86 -3.49 -10.38
CA CYS A 52 -8.61 -2.29 -10.75
C CYS A 52 -9.59 -1.96 -9.62
N GLY A 53 -9.26 -0.92 -8.85
CA GLY A 53 -10.05 -0.52 -7.69
C GLY A 53 -11.38 0.10 -8.06
N LYS A 54 -12.45 -0.26 -7.33
CA LYS A 54 -13.78 0.36 -7.50
C LYS A 54 -13.90 1.72 -6.83
N HIS A 55 -12.99 2.05 -5.92
CA HIS A 55 -12.99 3.27 -5.13
C HIS A 55 -11.73 4.07 -5.44
N VAL A 56 -11.85 5.00 -6.38
CA VAL A 56 -10.82 6.01 -6.64
C VAL A 56 -11.00 7.12 -5.61
N VAL A 57 -9.92 7.43 -4.89
CA VAL A 57 -9.88 8.55 -3.96
C VAL A 57 -8.89 9.58 -4.46
N ASP A 58 -9.33 10.83 -4.59
CA ASP A 58 -8.47 11.94 -5.01
C ASP A 58 -7.60 12.46 -3.84
N ARG A 59 -7.92 12.05 -2.61
CA ARG A 59 -7.25 12.46 -1.38
C ARG A 59 -7.14 11.30 -0.40
N ALA A 60 -5.98 11.19 0.24
CA ALA A 60 -5.72 10.25 1.33
C ALA A 60 -5.31 11.02 2.60
N PHE A 61 -5.76 10.51 3.74
CA PHE A 61 -5.41 11.01 5.07
C PHE A 61 -4.41 10.07 5.73
N SER A 62 -3.71 10.56 6.76
CA SER A 62 -2.84 9.72 7.58
C SER A 62 -3.58 8.49 8.11
N GLY A 63 -2.93 7.33 8.02
CA GLY A 63 -3.48 6.02 8.37
C GLY A 63 -4.21 5.30 7.24
N ILE A 64 -4.42 5.94 6.08
CA ILE A 64 -4.98 5.28 4.90
C ILE A 64 -3.89 4.50 4.15
N VAL A 65 -4.28 3.37 3.59
CA VAL A 65 -3.48 2.59 2.64
C VAL A 65 -4.13 2.73 1.27
N GLY A 66 -3.36 3.19 0.29
CA GLY A 66 -3.77 3.29 -1.10
C GLY A 66 -3.11 2.22 -1.98
N PHE A 67 -3.69 2.01 -3.15
CA PHE A 67 -3.06 1.24 -4.23
C PHE A 67 -3.08 2.07 -5.51
N SER A 68 -1.94 2.17 -6.17
CA SER A 68 -1.79 2.81 -7.47
C SER A 68 -1.85 1.75 -8.57
N GLU A 69 -2.92 1.75 -9.37
CA GLU A 69 -3.05 0.86 -10.52
C GLU A 69 -1.96 1.12 -11.57
N LYS A 70 -1.58 2.39 -11.75
CA LYS A 70 -0.60 2.81 -12.76
C LYS A 70 0.81 2.31 -12.45
N SER A 71 1.24 2.39 -11.18
CA SER A 71 2.58 1.96 -10.76
C SER A 71 2.60 0.57 -10.12
N LYS A 72 1.42 -0.01 -9.86
CA LYS A 72 1.22 -1.29 -9.15
C LYS A 72 1.89 -1.31 -7.77
N GLU A 73 1.69 -0.24 -7.04
CA GLU A 73 2.30 0.02 -5.73
C GLU A 73 1.24 0.13 -4.64
N ILE A 74 1.57 -0.38 -3.46
CA ILE A 74 0.87 -0.01 -2.23
C ILE A 74 1.51 1.27 -1.70
N ILE A 75 0.69 2.20 -1.23
CA ILE A 75 1.12 3.50 -0.69
C ILE A 75 0.58 3.64 0.73
N LEU A 76 1.47 3.87 1.68
CA LEU A 76 1.16 4.17 3.07
C LEU A 76 1.21 5.67 3.28
N PHE A 77 0.10 6.26 3.73
CA PHE A 77 0.03 7.68 4.05
C PHE A 77 0.15 7.85 5.57
N PHE A 78 1.19 8.52 6.05
CA PHE A 78 1.44 8.69 7.50
C PHE A 78 1.52 10.14 7.97
N GLY A 79 1.24 11.12 7.11
CA GLY A 79 1.17 12.54 7.47
C GLY A 79 0.15 13.34 6.67
N GLU A 80 0.07 14.64 6.94
CA GLU A 80 -0.96 15.57 6.43
C GLU A 80 -0.60 16.23 5.09
N SER A 81 0.65 16.15 4.66
CA SER A 81 1.19 16.89 3.51
C SER A 81 0.98 16.18 2.16
N GLN A 82 -0.25 15.78 1.88
CA GLN A 82 -0.66 15.44 0.52
C GLN A 82 -1.04 16.72 -0.25
N PRO A 83 -0.82 16.82 -1.57
CA PRO A 83 -1.18 18.01 -2.33
C PRO A 83 -2.65 18.39 -2.09
N ARG A 84 -2.89 19.66 -1.73
CA ARG A 84 -4.25 20.22 -1.57
C ARG A 84 -4.96 20.33 -2.91
#